data_AF-A0A382LUE0-F1
#
_entry.id   AF-A0A382LUE0-F1
#
_cell.length_a   1.000
_cell.length_b   1.000
_cell.length_c   1.000
_cell.angle_alpha   90.00
_cell.angle_beta   90.00
_cell.angle_gamma   90.00
#
_symmetry.space_group_name_H-M   'P 1'
#
loop_
_entity.id
_entity.type
_entity.pdbx_description
1 polymer ?
#
loop_
_entity_poly.entity_id
_entity_poly.type
_entity_poly.pdbx_seq_one_letter_code
_entity_poly.pdbx_strand_id
1 'polypeptide(L)' 'MCEHNIHAALENVDGVTKLTIDPISKTTTVQYDSSLIKLENLESLISQSGYQANDLKPDSAAYKKLNLCCKVQDIK' A
#
# COMPACT_ATOMS: atom_id res chain seq x y z
N MET A 1 11.25 6.23 6.43
CA MET A 1 10.28 7.36 6.43
C MET A 1 9.10 7.15 5.46
N CYS A 2 9.24 6.48 4.31
CA CYS A 2 8.09 6.08 3.47
C CYS A 2 7.42 4.78 3.94
N GLU A 3 8.22 3.82 4.41
CA GLU A 3 7.75 2.53 4.92
C GLU A 3 6.78 2.73 6.10
N HIS A 4 7.11 3.66 7.01
CA HIS A 4 6.26 3.95 8.15
C HIS A 4 4.89 4.52 7.75
N ASN A 5 4.78 5.26 6.64
CA ASN A 5 3.50 5.77 6.17
C ASN A 5 2.62 4.66 5.57
N ILE A 6 3.21 3.74 4.81
CA ILE A 6 2.49 2.56 4.29
C ILE A 6 2.07 1.65 5.45
N HIS A 7 2.95 1.44 6.42
CA HIS A 7 2.62 0.68 7.62
C HIS A 7 1.47 1.32 8.39
N ALA A 8 1.56 2.63 8.67
CA ALA A 8 0.51 3.38 9.35
C ALA A 8 -0.83 3.37 8.59
N ALA A 9 -0.80 3.46 7.26
CA ALA A 9 -2.01 3.44 6.46
C ALA A 9 -2.73 2.06 6.50
N LEU A 10 -1.97 0.97 6.63
CA LEU A 10 -2.48 -0.39 6.54
C LEU A 10 -2.63 -1.09 7.89
N GLU A 11 -1.90 -0.68 8.92
CA GLU A 11 -2.06 -1.21 10.29
C GLU A 11 -3.40 -0.78 10.91
N ASN A 12 -3.96 0.34 10.45
CA ASN A 12 -5.27 0.84 10.87
C ASN A 12 -6.44 0.21 10.09
N VAL A 13 -6.18 -0.73 9.18
CA VAL A 13 -7.23 -1.40 8.41
C VAL A 13 -7.74 -2.62 9.18
N ASP A 14 -9.01 -2.59 9.56
CA ASP A 14 -9.68 -3.71 10.20
C ASP A 14 -9.58 -4.98 9.34
N GLY A 15 -9.00 -6.03 9.93
CA GLY A 15 -8.75 -7.31 9.25
C GLY A 15 -7.31 -7.50 8.78
N VAL A 16 -6.43 -6.48 8.84
CA VAL A 16 -4.99 -6.68 8.64
C VAL A 16 -4.37 -7.27 9.91
N THR A 17 -3.77 -8.44 9.78
CA THR A 17 -3.16 -9.18 10.90
C THR A 17 -1.66 -9.00 10.96
N LYS A 18 -1.01 -8.84 9.81
CA LYS A 18 0.44 -8.63 9.75
C LYS A 18 0.83 -7.82 8.53
N LEU A 19 1.82 -6.97 8.70
CA LEU A 19 2.38 -6.19 7.60
C LEU A 19 3.90 -6.28 7.61
N THR A 20 4.47 -6.61 6.46
CA THR A 20 5.92 -6.71 6.26
C THR A 20 6.30 -5.82 5.09
N ILE A 21 7.10 -4.79 5.34
CA ILE A 21 7.62 -3.91 4.30
C ILE A 21 9.04 -4.34 3.96
N ASP A 22 9.30 -4.52 2.67
CA ASP A 22 10.63 -4.76 2.16
C ASP A 22 11.13 -3.48 1.46
N PRO A 23 12.04 -2.72 2.08
CA PRO A 23 12.60 -1.50 1.50
C PRO A 23 13.48 -1.77 0.27
N ILE A 24 14.04 -2.98 0.16
CA ILE A 24 14.97 -3.35 -0.90
C ILE A 24 14.17 -3.61 -2.18
N SER A 25 13.15 -4.45 -2.09
CA SER A 25 12.27 -4.74 -3.23
C SER A 25 11.19 -3.67 -3.43
N LYS A 26 11.03 -2.74 -2.48
CA LYS A 26 9.97 -1.72 -2.44
C LYS A 26 8.57 -2.34 -2.49
N THR A 27 8.43 -3.54 -1.94
CA THR A 27 7.16 -4.28 -1.88
C THR A 27 6.67 -4.35 -0.44
N THR A 28 5.35 -4.53 -0.27
CA THR A 28 4.74 -4.71 1.04
C THR A 28 3.87 -5.95 1.01
N THR A 29 4.12 -6.86 1.94
CA THR A 29 3.34 -8.08 2.12
C THR A 29 2.37 -7.87 3.28
N VAL A 30 1.07 -7.99 2.99
CA VAL A 30 0.01 -7.84 3.97
C VAL A 30 -0.66 -9.20 4.19
N GLN A 31 -0.69 -9.67 5.44
CA GLN A 31 -1.57 -10.75 5.85
C GLN A 31 -2.86 -10.14 6.37
N TYR A 32 -3.98 -10.66 5.89
CA TYR A 32 -5.30 -10.20 6.25
C TYR A 32 -6.23 -11.39 6.45
N ASP A 33 -7.29 -11.17 7.23
CA ASP A 33 -8.38 -12.12 7.41
C ASP A 33 -9.42 -11.92 6.29
N SER A 34 -9.51 -12.89 5.38
CA SER A 34 -10.47 -12.89 4.27
C SER A 34 -11.93 -12.94 4.71
N SER A 35 -12.19 -13.27 5.98
CA SER A 35 -13.53 -13.24 6.60
C SER A 35 -13.96 -11.82 6.97
N LEU A 36 -12.99 -10.93 7.23
CA LEU A 36 -13.22 -9.54 7.64
C LEU A 36 -13.06 -8.55 6.47
N ILE A 37 -12.04 -8.76 5.63
CA ILE A 37 -11.72 -7.87 4.52
C ILE A 37 -11.38 -8.65 3.25
N LYS A 38 -11.85 -8.15 2.11
CA LYS A 38 -11.55 -8.73 0.79
C LYS A 38 -10.26 -8.14 0.22
N LEU A 39 -9.58 -8.93 -0.61
CA LEU A 39 -8.39 -8.48 -1.34
C LEU A 39 -8.64 -7.17 -2.09
N GLU A 40 -9.75 -7.07 -2.82
CA GLU A 40 -10.12 -5.89 -3.61
C GLU A 40 -10.24 -4.61 -2.75
N ASN A 41 -10.71 -4.74 -1.50
CA ASN A 41 -10.81 -3.61 -0.59
C ASN A 41 -9.43 -3.13 -0.16
N LEU A 42 -8.50 -4.06 0.14
CA LEU A 42 -7.11 -3.73 0.45
C LEU A 42 -6.42 -3.07 -0.74
N GLU A 43 -6.60 -3.62 -1.94
CA GLU A 43 -6.04 -3.04 -3.15
C GLU A 43 -6.55 -1.62 -3.37
N SER A 44 -7.86 -1.40 -3.20
CA SER A 44 -8.46 -0.07 -3.31
C SER A 44 -7.90 0.91 -2.27
N LEU A 45 -7.75 0.50 -1.01
CA LEU A 45 -7.18 1.32 0.06
C LEU A 45 -5.73 1.74 -0.24
N ILE A 46 -4.91 0.81 -0.75
CA ILE A 46 -3.52 1.06 -1.13
C ILE A 46 -3.47 2.00 -2.34
N SER A 47 -4.31 1.76 -3.35
CA SER A 47 -4.45 2.63 -4.52
C SER A 47 -4.86 4.05 -4.13
N GLN A 48 -5.85 4.19 -3.25
CA GLN A 48 -6.29 5.49 -2.71
C GLN A 48 -5.23 6.17 -1.85
N SER A 49 -4.32 5.41 -1.24
CA SER A 49 -3.15 5.95 -0.55
C SER A 49 -2.06 6.43 -1.53
N GLY A 50 -2.26 6.21 -2.83
CA GLY A 50 -1.36 6.63 -3.89
C GLY A 50 -0.28 5.61 -4.20
N TYR A 51 -0.41 4.35 -3.76
CA TYR A 51 0.55 3.28 -4.05
C TYR A 51 -0.07 2.23 -4.97
N GLN A 52 0.75 1.55 -5.77
CA GLN A 52 0.25 0.45 -6.59
C GLN A 52 -0.02 -0.76 -5.70
N ALA A 53 -1.16 -1.42 -5.90
CA ALA A 53 -1.54 -2.63 -5.19
C ALA A 53 -1.70 -3.77 -6.20
N ASN A 54 -0.73 -4.69 -6.26
CA ASN A 54 -0.68 -5.73 -7.29
C ASN A 54 -0.83 -5.11 -8.70
N ASP A 55 -1.92 -5.42 -9.40
CA ASP A 55 -2.26 -4.91 -10.74
C ASP A 55 -3.08 -3.61 -10.71
N LEU A 56 -3.54 -3.17 -9.53
CA LEU A 56 -4.32 -1.96 -9.38
C LEU A 56 -3.41 -0.73 -9.33
N LYS A 57 -3.60 0.16 -10.31
CA LYS A 57 -2.86 1.42 -10.41
C LYS A 57 -3.18 2.36 -9.24
N PRO A 58 -2.21 3.16 -8.79
CA PRO A 58 -2.44 4.15 -7.75
C PRO A 58 -3.38 5.26 -8.23
N ASP A 59 -4.15 5.81 -7.29
CA ASP A 59 -4.89 7.04 -7.53
C ASP A 59 -3.93 8.18 -7.85
N SER A 60 -4.16 8.86 -8.98
CA SER A 60 -3.26 9.89 -9.47
C SER A 60 -3.21 11.13 -8.58
N ALA A 61 -4.28 11.44 -7.84
CA ALA A 61 -4.30 12.58 -6.93
C ALA A 61 -3.53 12.25 -5.64
N ALA A 62 -3.70 11.04 -5.10
CA ALA A 62 -2.96 10.57 -3.95
C ALA A 62 -1.47 10.36 -4.27
N TYR A 63 -1.15 9.73 -5.41
CA TYR A 63 0.24 9.54 -5.86
C TYR A 63 0.98 10.88 -5.99
N LYS A 64 0.32 11.93 -6.51
CA LYS A 64 0.93 13.27 -6.63
C LYS A 64 1.27 13.88 -5.27
N LYS A 65 0.47 13.61 -4.24
CA LYS A 65 0.69 14.08 -2.86
C LYS A 65 1.81 13.34 -2.15
N LEU A 66 2.22 12.17 -2.64
CA LEU A 66 3.36 11.45 -2.07
C LEU A 66 4.67 12.21 -2.24
N ASN A 67 5.50 12.15 -1.20
CA ASN A 67 6.86 12.67 -1.24
C ASN A 67 7.69 11.96 -2.32
N LEU A 68 8.67 12.67 -2.90
CA LEU A 68 9.52 12.18 -3.99
C LEU A 68 10.17 10.83 -3.69
N CYS A 69 10.61 10.59 -2.45
CA CYS A 69 11.23 9.32 -2.03
C CYS A 69 10.24 8.14 -1.96
N CYS A 70 8.93 8.42 -1.94
CA CYS A 70 7.88 7.41 -1.83
C CYS A 70 7.21 7.12 -3.18
N LYS A 71 7.49 7.93 -4.21
CA LYS A 71 7.05 7.67 -5.57
C LYS A 71 7.95 6.62 -6.18
N VAL A 72 7.39 5.45 -6.51
CA VAL A 72 8.11 4.46 -7.31
C VAL A 72 8.28 5.05 -8.71
N GLN A 73 9.49 5.52 -9.02
CA GLN A 73 9.85 6.10 -10.33
C GLN A 73 10.17 5.03 -11.38
N ASP A 74 10.22 3.76 -10.98
CA ASP A 74 10.53 2.63 -11.87
C ASP A 74 9.22 1.91 -12.23
N ILE A 75 8.40 2.55 -13.06
CA ILE A 75 7.49 1.79 -13.93
C ILE A 75 8.29 1.60 -15.21
N LYS A 76 9.00 0.48 -15.28
CA LYS A 76 9.70 0.05 -16.49
C LYS A 76 8.73 -0.62 -17.46
#